data_AF-A0A1W9UL23-F1
#
_entry.id   AF-A0A1W9UL23-F1
#
_cell.length_a   1.000
_cell.length_b   1.000
_cell.length_c   1.000
_cell.angle_alpha   90.00
_cell.angle_beta   90.00
_cell.angle_gamma   90.00
#
_symmetry.space_group_name_H-M   'P 1'
#
loop_
_entity.id
_entity.type
_entity.pdbx_description
1 polymer ?
#
loop_
_entity_poly.entity_id
_entity_poly.type
_entity_poly.pdbx_seq_one_letter_code
_entity_poly.pdbx_strand_id
1 'polypeptide(L)'
;MSACLVVAIDGAISYQRASQRHENEQQFYQQLAQAQQNGGQGVELATLTLLQQRAQLLQLAVPSLNYQILYHQWLDALIDFDSLAAGAENRYVSSDLESLRNDVHQSLLQLRANCDKQLHHGDMSEVENNDHRWPIYNLRGAVSVMMAYSLIEFSQDSEKSRTFLADAVEDFKQAIRSVDESAVMPTQRMIPRWNLELIVGAGESVVVGRQLGGDSVEEMRGQLQAVVPNVGGYSPGVPLETRVRK
;
A
#
# COMPACT_ATOMS: atom_id res chain seq x y z
N MET A 1 -10.59 45.23 -41.05
CA MET A 1 -10.85 45.23 -39.59
C MET A 1 -11.44 43.87 -39.18
N SER A 2 -10.66 42.79 -39.21
CA SER A 2 -11.19 41.43 -38.96
C SER A 2 -10.26 40.55 -38.11
N ALA A 3 -8.94 40.62 -38.31
CA ALA A 3 -8.01 39.75 -37.59
C ALA A 3 -7.83 40.11 -36.10
N CYS A 4 -7.75 41.40 -35.76
CA CYS A 4 -7.53 41.83 -34.37
C CYS A 4 -8.71 41.52 -33.43
N LEU A 5 -9.93 41.48 -33.95
CA LEU A 5 -11.15 41.22 -33.17
C LEU A 5 -11.28 39.72 -32.85
N VAL A 6 -10.90 38.85 -33.80
CA VAL A 6 -10.83 37.39 -33.59
C VAL A 6 -9.77 37.06 -32.54
N VAL A 7 -8.57 37.64 -32.64
CA VAL A 7 -7.49 37.43 -31.66
C VAL A 7 -7.89 37.92 -30.26
N ALA A 8 -8.63 39.03 -30.14
CA ALA A 8 -9.11 39.53 -28.86
C ALA A 8 -10.17 38.62 -28.23
N ILE A 9 -11.08 38.06 -29.04
CA ILE A 9 -12.11 37.11 -28.58
C ILE A 9 -11.47 35.78 -28.16
N ASP A 10 -10.55 35.24 -28.97
CA ASP A 10 -9.82 34.01 -28.62
C ASP A 10 -8.96 34.20 -27.36
N GLY A 11 -8.33 35.38 -27.22
CA GLY A 11 -7.62 35.80 -26.01
C GLY A 11 -8.53 35.84 -24.78
N ALA A 12 -9.70 36.47 -24.87
CA ALA A 12 -10.65 36.53 -23.78
C ALA A 12 -11.21 35.15 -23.37
N ILE A 13 -11.54 34.30 -24.35
CA ILE A 13 -12.02 32.93 -24.10
C ILE A 13 -10.93 32.08 -23.46
N SER A 14 -9.69 32.16 -23.96
CA SER A 14 -8.56 31.42 -23.40
C SER A 14 -8.24 31.86 -21.97
N TYR A 15 -8.25 33.16 -21.70
CA TYR A 15 -8.07 33.72 -20.36
C TYR A 15 -9.17 33.28 -19.40
N GLN A 16 -10.44 33.33 -19.84
CA GLN A 16 -11.57 32.89 -19.02
C GLN A 16 -11.47 31.39 -18.68
N ARG A 17 -11.11 30.55 -19.65
CA ARG A 17 -10.88 29.11 -19.42
C ARG A 17 -9.70 28.88 -18.46
N ALA A 18 -8.62 29.63 -18.60
CA ALA A 18 -7.46 29.54 -17.72
C ALA A 18 -7.80 29.97 -16.28
N SER A 19 -8.55 31.06 -16.10
CA SER A 19 -9.02 31.52 -14.79
C SER A 19 -9.92 30.50 -14.12
N GLN A 20 -10.91 29.96 -14.86
CA GLN A 20 -11.81 28.91 -14.35
C GLN A 20 -11.05 27.64 -13.97
N ARG A 21 -10.06 27.23 -14.78
CA ARG A 21 -9.20 26.09 -14.45
C ARG A 21 -8.43 26.35 -13.16
N HIS A 22 -7.83 27.53 -13.01
CA HIS A 22 -7.06 27.89 -11.82
C HIS A 22 -7.93 27.92 -10.56
N GLU A 23 -9.13 28.48 -10.63
CA GLU A 23 -10.11 28.46 -9.53
C GLU A 23 -10.50 27.03 -9.14
N ASN A 24 -10.76 26.17 -10.13
CA ASN A 24 -11.11 24.76 -9.91
C ASN A 24 -9.96 23.97 -9.27
N GLU A 25 -8.72 24.24 -9.67
CA GLU A 25 -7.51 23.63 -9.09
C GLU A 25 -7.29 24.10 -7.64
N GLN A 26 -7.44 25.40 -7.36
CA GLN A 26 -7.35 25.93 -5.99
C GLN A 26 -8.41 25.33 -5.07
N GLN A 27 -9.66 25.25 -5.52
CA GLN A 27 -10.74 24.61 -4.77
C GLN A 27 -10.45 23.12 -4.51
N PHE A 28 -9.87 22.42 -5.49
CA PHE A 28 -9.47 21.02 -5.31
C PHE A 28 -8.42 20.89 -4.20
N TYR A 29 -7.34 21.68 -4.22
CA TYR A 29 -6.30 21.62 -3.18
C TYR A 29 -6.81 22.02 -1.80
N GLN A 30 -7.75 22.97 -1.72
CA GLN A 30 -8.41 23.31 -0.46
C GLN A 30 -9.22 22.14 0.11
N GLN A 31 -9.98 21.44 -0.73
CA GLN A 31 -10.74 20.25 -0.32
C GLN A 31 -9.81 19.11 0.10
N LEU A 32 -8.72 18.89 -0.64
CA LEU A 32 -7.70 17.91 -0.30
C LEU A 32 -7.06 18.22 1.06
N ALA A 33 -6.68 19.49 1.31
CA ALA A 33 -6.10 19.92 2.57
C ALA A 33 -7.09 19.75 3.74
N GLN A 34 -8.37 20.06 3.55
CA GLN A 34 -9.42 19.85 4.56
C GLN A 34 -9.62 18.37 4.87
N ALA A 35 -9.65 17.51 3.86
CA ALA A 35 -9.71 16.07 4.05
C ALA A 35 -8.50 15.57 4.85
N GLN A 36 -7.29 16.01 4.50
CA GLN A 36 -6.06 15.63 5.18
C GLN A 36 -5.96 16.14 6.63
N GLN A 37 -6.42 17.36 6.92
CA GLN A 37 -6.41 17.94 8.28
C GLN A 37 -7.38 17.23 9.23
N ASN A 38 -8.48 16.68 8.71
CA ASN A 38 -9.43 15.90 9.49
C ASN A 38 -9.01 14.43 9.68
N GLY A 39 -7.86 14.01 9.14
CA GLY A 39 -7.57 12.60 8.85
C GLY A 39 -6.23 12.09 9.33
N GLY A 40 -6.05 11.91 10.65
CA GLY A 40 -5.14 10.88 11.15
C GLY A 40 -5.72 9.46 10.96
N GLN A 41 -7.05 9.34 10.98
CA GLN A 41 -7.80 8.07 10.86
C GLN A 41 -9.24 8.23 10.29
N GLY A 42 -9.61 9.42 9.78
CA GLY A 42 -11.03 9.81 9.66
C GLY A 42 -11.57 10.16 8.28
N VAL A 43 -10.81 10.04 7.19
CA VAL A 43 -11.37 10.30 5.85
C VAL A 43 -11.91 8.99 5.28
N GLU A 44 -13.22 8.92 5.06
CA GLU A 44 -13.83 7.76 4.42
C GLU A 44 -13.27 7.54 3.01
N LEU A 45 -13.04 6.28 2.64
CA LEU A 45 -12.59 5.87 1.31
C LEU A 45 -13.46 6.48 0.20
N ALA A 46 -14.77 6.61 0.42
CA ALA A 46 -15.71 7.25 -0.50
C ALA A 46 -15.31 8.70 -0.85
N THR A 47 -14.86 9.47 0.15
CA THR A 47 -14.42 10.87 -0.04
C THR A 47 -13.13 10.92 -0.83
N LEU A 48 -12.16 10.05 -0.54
CA LEU A 48 -10.90 9.96 -1.28
C LEU A 48 -11.13 9.56 -2.75
N THR A 49 -12.05 8.63 -2.99
CA THR A 49 -12.41 8.16 -4.33
C THR A 49 -13.07 9.28 -5.15
N LEU A 50 -13.92 10.09 -4.53
CA LEU A 50 -14.53 11.25 -5.17
C LEU A 50 -13.47 12.30 -5.54
N LEU A 51 -12.53 12.58 -4.62
CA LEU A 51 -11.40 13.46 -4.91
C LEU A 51 -10.52 12.92 -6.04
N GLN A 52 -10.32 11.60 -6.13
CA GLN A 52 -9.54 10.99 -7.22
C GLN A 52 -10.24 11.15 -8.58
N GLN A 53 -11.56 10.93 -8.65
CA GLN A 53 -12.34 11.17 -9.87
C GLN A 53 -12.26 12.65 -10.29
N ARG A 54 -12.34 13.58 -9.33
CA ARG A 54 -12.18 15.01 -9.61
C ARG A 54 -10.77 15.33 -10.11
N ALA A 55 -9.73 14.75 -9.52
CA ALA A 55 -8.35 14.92 -9.97
C ALA A 55 -8.18 14.42 -11.42
N GLN A 56 -8.78 13.28 -11.78
CA GLN A 56 -8.77 12.75 -13.16
C GLN A 56 -9.46 13.70 -14.14
N LEU A 57 -10.63 14.24 -13.79
CA LEU A 57 -11.36 15.22 -14.62
C LEU A 57 -10.55 16.50 -14.84
N LEU A 58 -9.79 16.92 -13.83
CA LEU A 58 -8.91 18.09 -13.89
C LEU A 58 -7.52 17.78 -14.47
N GLN A 59 -7.24 16.52 -14.79
CA GLN A 59 -5.92 16.04 -15.25
C GLN A 59 -4.79 16.41 -14.27
N LEU A 60 -5.06 16.29 -12.97
CA LEU A 60 -4.09 16.55 -11.90
C LEU A 60 -3.47 15.24 -11.41
N ALA A 61 -2.14 15.19 -11.36
CA ALA A 61 -1.40 14.12 -10.71
C ALA A 61 -1.30 14.42 -9.20
N VAL A 62 -1.85 13.53 -8.37
CA VAL A 62 -1.83 13.68 -6.90
C VAL A 62 -1.39 12.35 -6.27
N PRO A 63 -0.08 12.04 -6.29
CA PRO A 63 0.44 10.75 -5.83
C PRO A 63 0.07 10.41 -4.38
N SER A 64 0.02 11.43 -3.51
CA SER A 64 -0.37 11.27 -2.10
C SER A 64 -1.80 10.76 -1.94
N LEU A 65 -2.72 11.18 -2.82
CA LEU A 65 -4.12 10.74 -2.79
C LEU A 65 -4.23 9.28 -3.23
N ASN A 66 -3.52 8.90 -4.28
CA ASN A 66 -3.49 7.51 -4.76
C ASN A 66 -2.96 6.56 -3.68
N TYR A 67 -1.88 6.94 -2.99
CA TYR A 67 -1.37 6.13 -1.88
C TYR A 67 -2.37 6.02 -0.72
N GLN A 68 -3.05 7.12 -0.35
CA GLN A 68 -4.07 7.07 0.72
C GLN A 68 -5.21 6.11 0.40
N ILE A 69 -5.66 6.07 -0.86
CA ILE A 69 -6.68 5.11 -1.31
C ILE A 69 -6.19 3.67 -1.15
N LEU A 70 -4.97 3.37 -1.61
CA LEU A 70 -4.37 2.04 -1.45
C LEU A 70 -4.21 1.65 0.03
N TYR A 71 -3.83 2.61 0.87
CA TYR A 71 -3.68 2.40 2.30
C TYR A 71 -5.02 2.09 2.99
N HIS A 72 -6.11 2.75 2.60
CA HIS A 72 -7.44 2.40 3.10
C HIS A 72 -7.87 0.99 2.67
N GLN A 73 -7.67 0.64 1.39
CA GLN A 73 -7.94 -0.71 0.89
C GLN A 73 -7.14 -1.78 1.64
N TRP A 74 -5.91 -1.44 2.05
CA TRP A 74 -5.09 -2.30 2.90
C TRP A 74 -5.64 -2.49 4.30
N LEU A 75 -6.10 -1.42 4.96
CA LEU A 75 -6.73 -1.51 6.27
C LEU A 75 -8.00 -2.37 6.23
N ASP A 76 -8.82 -2.20 5.19
CA ASP A 76 -10.02 -3.02 4.98
C ASP A 76 -9.63 -4.50 4.81
N ALA A 77 -8.62 -4.79 3.98
CA ALA A 77 -8.12 -6.16 3.78
C ALA A 77 -7.57 -6.79 5.07
N LEU A 78 -6.93 -6.02 5.94
CA LEU A 78 -6.49 -6.49 7.26
C LEU A 78 -7.66 -6.87 8.16
N ILE A 79 -8.72 -6.06 8.19
CA ILE A 79 -9.93 -6.35 8.99
C ILE A 79 -10.59 -7.64 8.51
N ASP A 80 -10.70 -7.82 7.19
CA ASP A 80 -11.26 -9.04 6.60
C ASP A 80 -10.38 -10.26 6.92
N PHE A 81 -9.06 -10.09 6.86
CA PHE A 81 -8.10 -11.14 7.20
C PHE A 81 -8.18 -11.55 8.68
N ASP A 82 -8.26 -10.60 9.61
CA ASP A 82 -8.42 -10.88 11.04
C ASP A 82 -9.74 -11.61 11.32
N SER A 83 -10.81 -11.22 10.63
CA SER A 83 -12.11 -11.90 10.70
C SER A 83 -12.02 -13.35 10.20
N LEU A 84 -11.28 -13.59 9.12
CA LEU A 84 -11.02 -14.93 8.59
C LEU A 84 -10.20 -15.79 9.58
N ALA A 85 -9.14 -15.22 10.15
CA ALA A 85 -8.30 -15.91 11.13
C ALA A 85 -9.10 -16.30 12.39
N ALA A 86 -9.90 -15.37 12.94
CA ALA A 86 -10.76 -15.64 14.08
C ALA A 86 -11.85 -16.68 13.76
N GLY A 87 -12.39 -16.65 12.54
CA GLY A 87 -13.36 -17.64 12.06
C GLY A 87 -12.77 -19.04 11.95
N ALA A 88 -11.50 -19.17 11.53
CA ALA A 88 -10.85 -20.46 11.34
C ALA A 88 -10.59 -21.20 12.67
N GLU A 89 -10.43 -20.46 13.76
CA GLU A 89 -10.34 -20.99 15.12
C GLU A 89 -11.71 -21.52 15.63
N ASN A 90 -12.82 -21.15 14.97
CA ASN A 90 -14.18 -21.50 15.38
C ASN A 90 -14.80 -22.61 14.51
N ARG A 91 -14.94 -23.82 15.10
CA ARG A 91 -15.40 -25.04 14.41
C ARG A 91 -16.85 -25.02 13.90
N TYR A 92 -17.65 -24.00 14.23
CA TYR A 92 -19.08 -23.96 13.90
C TYR A 92 -19.44 -23.09 12.68
N VAL A 93 -18.47 -22.41 12.05
CA VAL A 93 -18.70 -21.38 10.99
C VAL A 93 -18.22 -21.84 9.60
N SER A 94 -18.15 -23.15 9.35
CA SER A 94 -17.39 -23.69 8.20
C SER A 94 -17.91 -23.30 6.81
N SER A 95 -19.22 -23.04 6.63
CA SER A 95 -19.77 -22.67 5.32
C SER A 95 -19.48 -21.22 4.91
N ASP A 96 -19.45 -20.30 5.87
CA ASP A 96 -19.22 -18.87 5.61
C ASP A 96 -17.72 -18.57 5.47
N LEU A 97 -16.87 -19.42 6.05
CA LEU A 97 -15.43 -19.27 6.04
C LEU A 97 -14.80 -19.42 4.64
N GLU A 98 -15.33 -20.32 3.81
CA GLU A 98 -14.81 -20.49 2.44
C GLU A 98 -15.12 -19.28 1.55
N SER A 99 -16.32 -18.69 1.70
CA SER A 99 -16.66 -17.43 1.01
C SER A 99 -15.74 -16.31 1.47
N LEU A 100 -15.61 -16.11 2.80
CA LEU A 100 -14.76 -15.07 3.37
C LEU A 100 -13.30 -15.22 2.95
N ARG A 101 -12.79 -16.46 2.89
CA ARG A 101 -11.44 -16.75 2.38
C ARG A 101 -11.27 -16.30 0.93
N ASN A 102 -12.24 -16.59 0.08
CA ASN A 102 -12.20 -16.20 -1.32
C ASN A 102 -12.26 -14.67 -1.46
N ASP A 103 -13.10 -14.01 -0.66
CA ASP A 103 -13.24 -12.55 -0.66
C ASP A 103 -11.93 -11.88 -0.24
N VAL A 104 -11.31 -12.31 0.88
CA VAL A 104 -9.99 -11.84 1.32
C VAL A 104 -8.94 -12.03 0.23
N HIS A 105 -8.89 -13.21 -0.39
CA HIS A 105 -7.91 -13.50 -1.44
C HIS A 105 -8.08 -12.60 -2.67
N GLN A 106 -9.33 -12.38 -3.12
CA GLN A 106 -9.63 -11.48 -4.24
C GLN A 106 -9.31 -10.02 -3.90
N SER A 107 -9.64 -9.56 -2.69
CA SER A 107 -9.31 -8.22 -2.20
C SER A 107 -7.80 -7.97 -2.21
N LEU A 108 -6.99 -8.92 -1.73
CA LEU A 108 -5.53 -8.82 -1.74
C LEU A 108 -4.96 -8.83 -3.18
N LEU A 109 -5.47 -9.69 -4.07
CA LEU A 109 -5.10 -9.69 -5.49
C LEU A 109 -5.40 -8.35 -6.16
N GLN A 110 -6.60 -7.80 -5.91
CA GLN A 110 -7.03 -6.53 -6.46
C GLN A 110 -6.18 -5.38 -5.95
N LEU A 111 -5.85 -5.37 -4.65
CA LEU A 111 -4.98 -4.37 -4.05
C LEU A 111 -3.56 -4.44 -4.63
N ARG A 112 -3.00 -5.65 -4.80
CA ARG A 112 -1.71 -5.84 -5.47
C ARG A 112 -1.74 -5.29 -6.89
N ALA A 113 -2.77 -5.61 -7.67
CA ALA A 113 -2.92 -5.10 -9.04
C ALA A 113 -3.11 -3.57 -9.09
N ASN A 114 -3.76 -2.98 -8.08
CA ASN A 114 -3.89 -1.52 -7.98
C ASN A 114 -2.54 -0.87 -7.66
N CYS A 115 -1.72 -1.47 -6.80
CA CYS A 115 -0.34 -1.03 -6.57
C CYS A 115 0.48 -1.08 -7.86
N ASP A 116 0.37 -2.17 -8.63
CA ASP A 116 1.05 -2.31 -9.93
C ASP A 116 0.65 -1.20 -10.90
N LYS A 117 -0.65 -0.92 -11.03
CA LYS A 117 -1.13 0.18 -11.89
C LYS A 117 -0.51 1.51 -11.51
N GLN A 118 -0.46 1.82 -10.21
CA GLN A 118 0.13 3.09 -9.73
C GLN A 118 1.63 3.17 -10.00
N LEU A 119 2.37 2.07 -9.88
CA LEU A 119 3.80 2.03 -10.17
C LEU A 119 4.12 2.19 -11.68
N HIS A 120 3.18 1.84 -12.57
CA HIS A 120 3.34 1.95 -14.02
C HIS A 120 2.67 3.20 -14.62
N HIS A 121 1.91 3.98 -13.86
CA HIS A 121 1.22 5.20 -14.33
C HIS A 121 2.08 6.48 -14.28
N GLY A 122 3.39 6.36 -14.07
CA GLY A 122 4.30 7.50 -14.08
C GLY A 122 4.65 7.93 -15.50
N ASP A 123 4.20 9.11 -15.89
CA ASP A 123 4.68 9.80 -17.09
C ASP A 123 6.20 10.00 -16.98
N MET A 124 6.94 9.93 -18.10
CA MET A 124 8.42 9.99 -18.13
C MET A 124 9.04 11.27 -17.51
N SER A 125 8.21 12.24 -17.10
CA SER A 125 8.61 13.47 -16.41
C SER A 125 8.59 13.40 -14.88
N GLU A 126 7.89 12.42 -14.28
CA GLU A 126 7.89 12.19 -12.81
C GLU A 126 8.96 11.20 -12.35
N VAL A 127 9.78 10.70 -13.27
CA VAL A 127 10.89 9.75 -13.03
C VAL A 127 11.91 10.28 -12.01
N GLU A 128 11.97 11.60 -11.81
CA GLU A 128 12.88 12.23 -10.84
C GLU A 128 12.36 12.23 -9.39
N ASN A 129 11.06 12.01 -9.13
CA ASN A 129 10.50 12.10 -7.77
C ASN A 129 10.22 10.72 -7.16
N ASN A 130 11.28 10.04 -6.73
CA ASN A 130 11.22 8.72 -6.10
C ASN A 130 10.45 8.70 -4.75
N ASP A 131 10.21 9.87 -4.13
CA ASP A 131 9.57 10.00 -2.82
C ASP A 131 8.19 9.32 -2.75
N HIS A 132 7.50 9.17 -3.88
CA HIS A 132 6.15 8.58 -3.96
C HIS A 132 6.12 7.10 -4.35
N ARG A 133 7.24 6.53 -4.82
CA ARG A 133 7.28 5.14 -5.31
C ARG A 133 7.57 4.15 -4.18
N TRP A 134 8.48 4.48 -3.27
CA TRP A 134 8.83 3.60 -2.16
C TRP A 134 7.63 3.19 -1.28
N PRO A 135 6.64 4.05 -0.97
CA PRO A 135 5.49 3.63 -0.16
C PRO A 135 4.62 2.61 -0.88
N ILE A 136 4.50 2.73 -2.21
CA ILE A 136 3.70 1.81 -3.03
C ILE A 136 4.40 0.47 -3.16
N TYR A 137 5.73 0.45 -3.40
CA TYR A 137 6.51 -0.79 -3.36
C TYR A 137 6.44 -1.47 -1.99
N ASN A 138 6.58 -0.69 -0.91
CA ASN A 138 6.48 -1.21 0.44
C ASN A 138 5.09 -1.81 0.73
N LEU A 139 4.02 -1.14 0.30
CA LEU A 139 2.66 -1.67 0.45
C LEU A 139 2.45 -2.95 -0.38
N ARG A 140 2.90 -2.97 -1.64
CA ARG A 140 2.79 -4.15 -2.51
C ARG A 140 3.53 -5.36 -1.93
N GLY A 141 4.68 -5.11 -1.31
CA GLY A 141 5.42 -6.11 -0.53
C GLY A 141 4.59 -6.67 0.62
N ALA A 142 4.02 -5.81 1.47
CA ALA A 142 3.16 -6.23 2.59
C ALA A 142 1.93 -7.04 2.14
N VAL A 143 1.29 -6.65 1.03
CA VAL A 143 0.19 -7.40 0.40
C VAL A 143 0.65 -8.79 -0.02
N SER A 144 1.80 -8.89 -0.67
CA SER A 144 2.36 -10.18 -1.10
C SER A 144 2.66 -11.08 0.10
N VAL A 145 3.08 -10.53 1.24
CA VAL A 145 3.24 -11.32 2.47
C VAL A 145 1.92 -11.86 2.98
N MET A 146 0.89 -11.03 3.07
CA MET A 146 -0.41 -11.49 3.55
C MET A 146 -1.01 -12.56 2.64
N MET A 147 -0.82 -12.42 1.32
CA MET A 147 -1.20 -13.46 0.36
C MET A 147 -0.43 -14.77 0.59
N ALA A 148 0.87 -14.70 0.87
CA ALA A 148 1.65 -15.89 1.19
C ALA A 148 1.11 -16.58 2.45
N TYR A 149 0.81 -15.79 3.49
CA TYR A 149 0.30 -16.29 4.75
C TYR A 149 -1.11 -16.89 4.60
N SER A 150 -2.01 -16.24 3.86
CA SER A 150 -3.35 -16.79 3.58
C SER A 150 -3.28 -18.15 2.89
N LEU A 151 -2.30 -18.35 2.00
CA LEU A 151 -2.10 -19.62 1.31
C LEU A 151 -1.49 -20.69 2.22
N ILE A 152 -0.58 -20.31 3.11
CA ILE A 152 0.00 -21.23 4.10
C ILE A 152 -1.08 -21.73 5.05
N GLU A 153 -1.87 -20.81 5.59
CA GLU A 153 -2.85 -21.09 6.65
C GLU A 153 -4.08 -21.82 6.12
N PHE A 154 -4.68 -21.32 5.04
CA PHE A 154 -6.02 -21.76 4.63
C PHE A 154 -6.06 -22.64 3.38
N SER A 155 -4.94 -22.73 2.64
CA SER A 155 -4.86 -23.51 1.39
C SER A 155 -3.77 -24.56 1.38
N GLN A 156 -2.84 -24.52 2.35
CA GLN A 156 -1.64 -25.37 2.41
C GLN A 156 -0.81 -25.37 1.11
N ASP A 157 -0.94 -24.33 0.28
CA ASP A 157 -0.25 -24.20 -1.01
C ASP A 157 1.15 -23.60 -0.80
N SER A 158 2.07 -24.50 -0.42
CA SER A 158 3.45 -24.16 -0.07
C SER A 158 4.29 -23.60 -1.21
N GLU A 159 3.96 -23.94 -2.45
CA GLU A 159 4.73 -23.51 -3.62
C GLU A 159 4.36 -22.08 -3.97
N LYS A 160 3.06 -21.79 -4.10
CA LYS A 160 2.61 -20.42 -4.37
C LYS A 160 2.95 -19.47 -3.24
N SER A 161 2.89 -19.91 -1.98
CA SER A 161 3.28 -19.04 -0.86
C SER A 161 4.74 -18.61 -0.93
N ARG A 162 5.65 -19.48 -1.37
CA ARG A 162 7.07 -19.13 -1.59
C ARG A 162 7.24 -18.09 -2.71
N THR A 163 6.46 -18.20 -3.78
CA THR A 163 6.46 -17.21 -4.86
C THR A 163 6.05 -15.83 -4.34
N PHE A 164 4.96 -15.74 -3.58
CA PHE A 164 4.53 -14.47 -2.99
C PHE A 164 5.54 -13.89 -1.99
N LEU A 165 6.23 -14.73 -1.21
CA LEU A 165 7.32 -14.26 -0.34
C LEU A 165 8.52 -13.75 -1.15
N ALA A 166 8.88 -14.40 -2.25
CA ALA A 166 9.94 -13.92 -3.13
C ALA A 166 9.58 -12.57 -3.77
N ASP A 167 8.33 -12.42 -4.22
CA ASP A 167 7.79 -11.15 -4.73
C ASP A 167 7.87 -10.05 -3.66
N ALA A 168 7.48 -10.36 -2.42
CA ALA A 168 7.55 -9.40 -1.30
C ALA A 168 8.98 -8.93 -1.01
N VAL A 169 9.95 -9.84 -1.06
CA VAL A 169 11.37 -9.51 -0.88
C VAL A 169 11.87 -8.58 -1.98
N GLU A 170 11.50 -8.84 -3.24
CA GLU A 170 11.89 -7.95 -4.33
C GLU A 170 11.24 -6.57 -4.19
N ASP A 171 9.96 -6.51 -3.82
CA ASP A 171 9.24 -5.26 -3.58
C ASP A 171 9.87 -4.41 -2.48
N PHE A 172 10.27 -5.03 -1.36
CA PHE A 172 10.98 -4.30 -0.32
C PHE A 172 12.37 -3.84 -0.76
N LYS A 173 13.10 -4.64 -1.55
CA LYS A 173 14.37 -4.17 -2.14
C LYS A 173 14.16 -2.97 -3.05
N GLN A 174 13.10 -2.95 -3.86
CA GLN A 174 12.76 -1.80 -4.70
C GLN A 174 12.37 -0.59 -3.86
N ALA A 175 11.59 -0.78 -2.79
CA ALA A 175 11.27 0.29 -1.84
C ALA A 175 12.53 0.85 -1.17
N ILE A 176 13.50 0.02 -0.79
CA ILE A 176 14.79 0.46 -0.22
C ILE A 176 15.59 1.29 -1.22
N ARG A 177 15.73 0.82 -2.47
CA ARG A 177 16.44 1.60 -3.51
C ARG A 177 15.78 2.95 -3.73
N SER A 178 14.45 2.94 -3.87
CA SER A 178 13.66 4.15 -4.08
C SER A 178 13.79 5.12 -2.90
N VAL A 179 13.76 4.64 -1.65
CA VAL A 179 13.87 5.50 -0.45
C VAL A 179 15.28 6.07 -0.24
N ASP A 180 16.31 5.38 -0.73
CA ASP A 180 17.70 5.83 -0.65
C ASP A 180 18.01 6.94 -1.66
N GLU A 181 17.38 6.86 -2.83
CA GLU A 181 17.43 7.87 -3.90
C GLU A 181 16.51 9.07 -3.63
N SER A 182 15.66 8.99 -2.61
CA SER A 182 14.64 9.98 -2.24
C SER A 182 15.13 11.01 -1.23
N ALA A 183 14.45 12.16 -1.15
CA ALA A 183 14.72 13.22 -0.17
C ALA A 183 13.93 13.04 1.14
N VAL A 184 13.55 11.81 1.49
CA VAL A 184 12.72 11.52 2.67
C VAL A 184 13.52 11.49 3.99
N MET A 185 12.80 11.69 5.09
CA MET A 185 13.35 11.71 6.45
C MET A 185 14.02 10.38 6.82
N PRO A 186 15.11 10.37 7.61
CA PRO A 186 15.81 9.15 8.00
C PRO A 186 14.92 8.07 8.63
N THR A 187 13.90 8.46 9.40
CA THR A 187 12.94 7.54 10.02
C THR A 187 12.08 6.80 8.99
N GLN A 188 11.71 7.45 7.89
CA GLN A 188 10.95 6.83 6.80
C GLN A 188 11.81 5.89 5.95
N ARG A 189 13.10 6.21 5.79
CA ARG A 189 14.07 5.35 5.08
C ARG A 189 14.25 3.96 5.72
N MET A 190 13.99 3.85 7.02
CA MET A 190 14.13 2.58 7.73
C MET A 190 12.93 1.66 7.57
N ILE A 191 11.75 2.18 7.21
CA ILE A 191 10.51 1.39 7.14
C ILE A 191 10.63 0.18 6.20
N PRO A 192 11.07 0.33 4.93
CA PRO A 192 11.20 -0.82 4.04
C PRO A 192 12.26 -1.83 4.47
N ARG A 193 13.32 -1.37 5.17
CA ARG A 193 14.40 -2.21 5.69
C ARG A 193 13.92 -3.08 6.83
N TRP A 194 13.21 -2.50 7.78
CA TRP A 194 12.60 -3.24 8.89
C TRP A 194 11.62 -4.28 8.37
N ASN A 195 10.80 -3.95 7.38
CA ASN A 195 9.87 -4.91 6.79
C ASN A 195 10.58 -6.06 6.07
N LEU A 196 11.69 -5.77 5.36
CA LEU A 196 12.51 -6.81 4.75
C LEU A 196 13.17 -7.72 5.79
N GLU A 197 13.76 -7.15 6.84
CA GLU A 197 14.36 -7.90 7.94
C GLU A 197 13.34 -8.83 8.61
N LEU A 198 12.11 -8.34 8.79
CA LEU A 198 11.03 -9.13 9.37
C LEU A 198 10.65 -10.32 8.51
N ILE A 199 10.52 -10.16 7.18
CA ILE A 199 10.27 -11.32 6.30
C ILE A 199 11.49 -12.24 6.22
N VAL A 200 12.71 -11.72 6.15
CA VAL A 200 13.89 -12.58 6.01
C VAL A 200 14.07 -13.41 7.29
N GLY A 201 13.96 -12.77 8.47
CA GLY A 201 13.99 -13.46 9.76
C GLY A 201 12.81 -14.40 9.98
N ALA A 202 11.59 -14.00 9.58
CA ALA A 202 10.41 -14.85 9.66
C ALA A 202 10.44 -15.98 8.60
N GLY A 203 10.98 -15.72 7.42
CA GLY A 203 11.11 -16.68 6.33
C GLY A 203 12.13 -17.77 6.67
N GLU A 204 13.24 -17.41 7.30
CA GLU A 204 14.17 -18.35 7.90
C GLU A 204 13.47 -19.21 8.97
N SER A 205 12.60 -18.62 9.82
CA SER A 205 11.84 -19.39 10.80
C SER A 205 10.67 -20.21 10.21
N VAL A 206 10.06 -19.85 9.07
CA VAL A 206 9.13 -20.74 8.32
C VAL A 206 9.88 -21.96 7.81
N VAL A 207 11.04 -21.73 7.17
CA VAL A 207 11.82 -22.81 6.55
C VAL A 207 12.29 -23.79 7.61
N VAL A 208 12.74 -23.29 8.76
CA VAL A 208 13.18 -24.09 9.91
C VAL A 208 11.98 -24.73 10.65
N GLY A 209 10.88 -24.00 10.85
CA GLY A 209 9.66 -24.49 11.51
C GLY A 209 8.93 -25.58 10.73
N ARG A 210 8.92 -25.50 9.39
CA ARG A 210 8.40 -26.59 8.54
C ARG A 210 9.29 -27.84 8.54
N GLN A 211 10.59 -27.69 8.74
CA GLN A 211 11.49 -28.84 8.90
C GLN A 211 11.35 -29.51 10.28
N LEU A 212 10.86 -28.77 11.28
CA LEU A 212 10.80 -29.22 12.68
C LEU A 212 9.39 -29.51 13.21
N GLY A 213 8.34 -29.20 12.46
CA GLY A 213 6.97 -29.62 12.75
C GLY A 213 6.38 -29.02 14.03
N GLY A 214 6.01 -27.74 14.01
CA GLY A 214 5.15 -27.11 15.03
C GLY A 214 5.61 -25.71 15.46
N ASP A 215 4.65 -24.84 15.78
CA ASP A 215 4.74 -23.51 16.44
C ASP A 215 5.13 -22.26 15.64
N SER A 216 5.56 -22.34 14.37
CA SER A 216 6.07 -21.15 13.66
C SER A 216 5.00 -20.20 13.10
N VAL A 217 3.72 -20.57 13.05
CA VAL A 217 2.70 -19.85 12.27
C VAL A 217 2.02 -18.73 13.07
N GLU A 218 1.67 -18.98 14.34
CA GLU A 218 1.12 -17.95 15.24
C GLU A 218 2.13 -16.86 15.60
N GLU A 219 3.40 -17.23 15.84
CA GLU A 219 4.47 -16.27 16.14
C GLU A 219 4.76 -15.35 14.93
N MET A 220 4.52 -15.87 13.71
CA MET A 220 4.64 -15.13 12.46
C MET A 220 3.44 -14.23 12.18
N ARG A 221 2.22 -14.69 12.52
CA ARG A 221 0.99 -13.88 12.48
C ARG A 221 1.15 -12.60 13.30
N GLY A 222 1.66 -12.72 14.52
CA GLY A 222 1.92 -11.57 15.40
C GLY A 222 3.00 -10.61 14.87
N GLN A 223 3.99 -11.12 14.14
CA GLN A 223 5.06 -10.30 13.53
C GLN A 223 4.57 -9.57 12.28
N LEU A 224 3.64 -10.15 11.51
CA LEU A 224 3.06 -9.53 10.31
C LEU A 224 1.98 -8.48 10.61
N GLN A 225 1.22 -8.65 11.70
CA GLN A 225 0.31 -7.61 12.20
C GLN A 225 1.05 -6.32 12.62
N ALA A 226 2.37 -6.38 12.88
CA ALA A 226 3.21 -5.22 13.15
C ALA A 226 3.70 -4.49 11.88
N VAL A 227 3.43 -5.03 10.68
CA VAL A 227 3.77 -4.40 9.39
C VAL A 227 2.69 -3.35 9.06
N VAL A 228 2.72 -2.24 9.79
CA VAL A 228 1.90 -1.07 9.48
C VAL A 228 2.63 -0.23 8.42
N PRO A 229 2.05 0.01 7.23
CA PRO A 229 2.71 0.74 6.14
C PRO A 229 3.10 2.19 6.44
N ASN A 230 2.68 2.75 7.58
CA ASN A 230 2.97 4.13 8.01
C ASN A 230 3.50 4.25 9.45
N VAL A 231 3.67 3.14 10.18
CA VAL A 231 4.22 3.15 11.54
C VAL A 231 5.33 2.13 11.55
N GLY A 232 6.58 2.60 11.70
CA GLY A 232 7.72 1.73 11.90
C GLY A 232 7.44 0.78 13.05
N GLY A 233 7.18 -0.48 12.72
CA GLY A 233 6.89 -1.54 13.67
C GLY A 233 8.14 -2.04 14.38
N TYR A 234 9.07 -1.17 14.80
CA TYR A 234 10.03 -1.46 15.87
C TYR A 234 10.81 -0.21 16.27
N SER A 235 10.98 -0.02 17.58
CA SER A 235 11.92 0.95 18.15
C SER A 235 13.36 0.46 17.93
N PRO A 236 14.30 1.31 17.52
CA PRO A 236 15.65 0.89 17.13
C PRO A 236 16.42 0.37 18.36
N GLY A 237 17.04 -0.82 18.26
CA GLY A 237 18.11 -1.15 19.21
C GLY A 237 18.45 -2.61 19.48
N VAL A 238 17.74 -3.61 18.94
CA VAL A 238 18.12 -5.01 19.23
C VAL A 238 18.30 -5.79 17.93
N PRO A 239 19.55 -6.10 17.54
CA PRO A 239 19.84 -7.01 16.45
C PRO A 239 19.16 -8.36 16.68
N LEU A 240 18.62 -8.95 15.61
CA LEU A 240 18.03 -10.30 15.56
C LEU A 240 18.96 -11.38 16.16
N GLU A 241 20.26 -11.12 16.28
CA GLU A 241 21.27 -12.03 16.82
C GLU A 241 21.13 -12.39 18.31
N THR A 242 20.27 -11.72 19.09
CA THR A 242 20.17 -11.97 20.55
C THR A 242 19.09 -12.94 21.01
N ARG A 243 18.35 -13.60 20.11
CA ARG A 243 17.50 -14.75 20.51
C ARG A 243 18.30 -16.07 20.47
N VAL A 244 19.32 -16.17 21.32
CA VAL A 244 19.83 -17.49 21.70
C VAL A 244 18.79 -18.13 22.62
N ARG A 245 18.24 -19.26 22.16
CA ARG A 245 17.31 -20.13 22.89
C ARG A 245 17.74 -20.32 24.35
N LYS A 246 16.82 -20.10 25.28
CA LYS A 246 16.79 -20.81 26.56
C LYS A 246 15.60 -21.74 26.56
#